data_AF-A0A6M1MAV4-F1
#
_entry.id   AF-A0A6M1MAV4-F1
#
_cell.length_a   1.000
_cell.length_b   1.000
_cell.length_c   1.000
_cell.angle_alpha   90.00
_cell.angle_beta   90.00
_cell.angle_gamma   90.00
#
_symmetry.space_group_name_H-M   'P 1'
#
loop_
_entity.id
_entity.type
_entity.pdbx_description
1 polymer ?
#
loop_
_entity_poly.entity_id
_entity_poly.type
_entity_poly.pdbx_seq_one_letter_code
_entity_poly.pdbx_strand_id
1 'polypeptide(L)'
;MDNVIRPDFQRAARAKAKAKAWGNETRAHRAAGTARYVKTYGEVGLYAVSLVRDRSGSRGDIYQVVIDGPGGQVGPVGIEPATADGMFDADRIGMAVIRTLELVAGRPEDFDVA
;
A
#
# COMPACT_ATOMS: atom_id res chain seq x y z
N MET A 1 9.40 -5.51 48.97
CA MET A 1 9.45 -4.85 47.65
C MET A 1 9.94 -5.88 46.65
N ASP A 2 9.08 -6.31 45.73
CA ASP A 2 9.41 -7.30 44.69
C ASP A 2 9.33 -6.62 43.32
N ASN A 3 10.45 -6.07 42.87
CA ASN A 3 10.57 -5.34 41.59
C ASN A 3 11.20 -6.25 40.52
N VAL A 4 10.72 -7.49 40.42
CA VAL A 4 11.19 -8.44 39.41
C VAL A 4 10.39 -8.24 38.13
N ILE A 5 11.02 -7.65 37.11
CA ILE A 5 10.48 -7.59 35.75
C ILE A 5 10.51 -9.01 35.18
N ARG A 6 9.34 -9.66 35.10
CA ARG A 6 9.18 -10.95 34.41
C ARG A 6 8.80 -10.69 32.96
N PRO A 7 9.66 -11.01 31.97
CA PRO A 7 9.32 -10.84 30.57
C PRO A 7 8.19 -11.80 30.20
N ASP A 8 7.00 -11.26 29.89
CA ASP A 8 5.90 -12.06 29.34
C ASP A 8 6.06 -12.18 27.82
N PHE A 9 6.70 -13.26 27.37
CA PHE A 9 6.89 -13.58 25.96
C PHE A 9 5.57 -13.84 25.21
N GLN A 10 4.47 -14.12 25.93
CA GLN A 10 3.16 -14.30 25.31
C GLN A 10 2.50 -12.96 24.95
N ARG A 11 2.90 -11.85 25.58
CA ARG A 11 2.36 -10.52 25.28
C ARG A 11 2.70 -10.06 23.87
N ALA A 12 3.93 -10.33 23.40
CA ALA A 12 4.34 -10.03 22.03
C ALA A 12 3.59 -10.89 21.00
N ALA A 13 3.39 -12.18 21.30
CA ALA A 13 2.62 -13.09 20.43
C ALA A 13 1.14 -12.69 20.36
N ARG A 14 0.52 -12.32 21.49
CA ARG A 14 -0.86 -11.84 21.55
C ARG A 14 -1.03 -10.46 20.88
N ALA A 15 -0.05 -9.57 20.99
CA ALA A 15 -0.05 -8.29 20.26
C ALA A 15 0.03 -8.50 18.75
N LYS A 16 0.88 -9.44 18.29
CA LYS A 16 0.99 -9.80 16.87
C LYS A 16 -0.28 -10.47 16.35
N ALA A 17 -0.93 -11.31 17.17
CA ALA A 17 -2.23 -11.91 16.85
C ALA A 17 -3.36 -10.86 16.79
N LYS A 18 -3.39 -9.91 17.72
CA LYS A 18 -4.36 -8.80 17.72
C LYS A 18 -4.16 -7.85 16.53
N ALA A 19 -2.90 -7.56 16.17
CA ALA A 19 -2.58 -6.78 14.96
C ALA A 19 -2.99 -7.51 13.67
N LYS A 20 -2.85 -8.85 13.63
CA LYS A 20 -3.31 -9.67 12.49
C LYS A 20 -4.84 -9.74 12.40
N ALA A 21 -5.54 -9.71 13.53
CA ALA A 21 -7.01 -9.64 13.59
C ALA A 21 -7.54 -8.27 13.14
N TRP A 22 -6.96 -7.18 13.65
CA TRP A 22 -7.35 -5.82 13.28
C TRP A 22 -6.98 -5.46 11.83
N GLY A 23 -5.87 -6.00 11.31
CA GLY A 23 -5.45 -5.84 9.92
C GLY A 23 -6.35 -6.54 8.90
N ASN A 24 -7.27 -7.40 9.33
CA ASN A 24 -8.17 -8.13 8.45
C ASN A 24 -9.59 -7.53 8.37
N GLU A 25 -9.98 -6.67 9.31
CA GLU A 25 -11.38 -6.22 9.43
C GLU A 25 -11.64 -4.83 8.82
N THR A 26 -10.61 -4.03 8.49
CA THR A 26 -10.83 -2.66 7.94
C THR A 26 -10.55 -2.52 6.42
N ARG A 27 -10.28 -3.62 5.69
CA ARG A 27 -10.14 -3.60 4.21
C ARG A 27 -11.23 -4.40 3.47
N ALA A 28 -12.33 -4.74 4.16
CA ALA A 28 -13.44 -5.53 3.62
C ALA A 28 -14.62 -4.68 3.09
N HIS A 29 -14.36 -3.49 2.54
CA HIS A 29 -15.39 -2.69 1.85
C HIS A 29 -14.91 -2.17 0.48
N ARG A 30 -14.64 -3.11 -0.43
CA ARG A 30 -15.10 -3.11 -1.84
C ARG A 30 -14.60 -4.37 -2.55
N ALA A 31 -15.22 -5.50 -2.22
CA ALA A 31 -15.22 -6.66 -3.10
C ALA A 31 -16.20 -6.36 -4.25
N ALA A 32 -15.68 -5.82 -5.35
CA ALA A 32 -16.32 -5.85 -6.67
C ALA A 32 -15.29 -5.84 -7.81
N GLY A 33 -14.14 -6.48 -7.59
CA GLY A 33 -13.12 -6.71 -8.62
C GLY A 33 -12.17 -7.81 -8.15
N THR A 34 -11.63 -8.63 -9.05
CA THR A 34 -10.66 -9.69 -8.70
C THR A 34 -9.26 -9.15 -8.41
N ALA A 35 -9.16 -7.85 -8.16
CA ALA A 35 -7.94 -7.12 -7.92
C ALA A 35 -7.37 -7.50 -6.54
N ARG A 36 -6.19 -8.12 -6.54
CA ARG A 36 -5.49 -8.59 -5.34
C ARG A 36 -4.29 -7.68 -5.06
N TYR A 37 -4.24 -7.07 -3.89
CA TYR A 37 -3.04 -6.37 -3.42
C TYR A 37 -1.85 -7.34 -3.32
N VAL A 38 -0.75 -6.97 -3.98
CA VAL A 38 0.50 -7.74 -4.02
C VAL A 38 1.46 -7.24 -2.96
N LYS A 39 1.73 -5.93 -2.92
CA LYS A 39 2.57 -5.27 -1.92
C LYS A 39 2.30 -3.77 -1.85
N THR A 40 2.78 -3.14 -0.79
CA THR A 40 2.76 -1.69 -0.59
C THR A 40 4.19 -1.17 -0.69
N TYR A 41 4.40 -0.13 -1.48
CA TYR A 41 5.71 0.52 -1.65
C TYR A 41 6.01 1.51 -0.52
N GLY A 42 4.98 2.19 -0.01
CA GLY A 42 5.09 3.10 1.13
C GLY A 42 3.86 3.98 1.29
N GLU A 43 3.92 4.83 2.30
CA GLU A 43 2.87 5.80 2.65
C GLU A 43 3.51 7.17 2.88
N VAL A 44 2.88 8.23 2.36
CA VAL A 44 3.28 9.63 2.56
C VAL A 44 2.03 10.43 2.92
N GLY A 45 1.97 10.92 4.15
CA GLY A 45 0.77 11.56 4.69
C GLY A 45 -0.41 10.60 4.67
N LEU A 46 -1.50 10.97 3.98
CA LEU A 46 -2.70 10.15 3.83
C LEU A 46 -2.71 9.31 2.55
N TYR A 47 -1.62 9.31 1.78
CA TYR A 47 -1.53 8.61 0.50
C TYR A 47 -0.66 7.36 0.61
N ALA A 48 -1.17 6.23 0.13
CA ALA A 48 -0.46 4.94 0.13
C ALA A 48 -0.26 4.43 -1.30
N VAL A 49 0.99 4.10 -1.66
CA VAL A 49 1.31 3.58 -3.00
C VAL A 49 1.41 2.06 -2.93
N SER A 50 0.62 1.36 -3.74
CA SER A 50 0.57 -0.11 -3.72
C SER A 50 0.58 -0.73 -5.11
N LEU A 51 1.08 -1.96 -5.18
CA LEU A 51 0.97 -2.83 -6.33
C LEU A 51 -0.25 -3.74 -6.16
N VAL A 52 -1.10 -3.77 -7.18
CA VAL A 52 -2.30 -4.59 -7.26
C VAL A 52 -2.18 -5.48 -8.51
N ARG A 53 -2.63 -6.73 -8.41
CA ARG A 53 -2.75 -7.64 -9.55
C ARG A 53 -4.22 -7.80 -9.89
N ASP A 54 -4.63 -7.41 -11.09
CA ASP A 54 -5.99 -7.60 -11.59
C ASP A 54 -6.01 -8.73 -12.62
N ARG A 55 -6.89 -9.70 -12.40
CA ARG A 55 -7.10 -10.85 -13.28
C ARG A 55 -8.47 -10.86 -13.95
N SER A 56 -9.30 -9.85 -13.67
CA SER A 56 -10.71 -9.77 -14.12
C SER A 56 -10.90 -8.89 -15.35
N GLY A 57 -9.92 -8.07 -15.69
CA GLY A 57 -10.04 -7.12 -16.79
C GLY A 57 -10.05 -7.78 -18.16
N SER A 58 -10.67 -7.10 -19.14
CA SER A 58 -10.57 -7.45 -20.57
C SER A 58 -9.13 -7.39 -21.11
N ARG A 59 -8.23 -6.76 -20.35
CA ARG A 59 -6.79 -6.68 -20.63
C ARG A 59 -6.00 -7.92 -20.19
N GLY A 60 -6.65 -8.89 -19.55
CA GLY A 60 -6.00 -10.08 -19.01
C GLY A 60 -5.34 -9.82 -17.65
N ASP A 61 -4.40 -10.69 -17.29
CA ASP A 61 -3.67 -10.63 -16.02
C ASP A 61 -2.62 -9.51 -16.05
N ILE A 62 -2.81 -8.50 -15.21
CA ILE A 62 -1.99 -7.28 -15.18
C ILE A 62 -1.59 -6.90 -13.77
N TYR A 63 -0.47 -6.21 -13.66
CA TYR A 63 -0.06 -5.45 -12.50
C TYR A 63 -0.48 -3.99 -12.66
N GLN A 64 -0.93 -3.38 -11.58
CA GLN A 64 -1.35 -2.00 -11.49
C GLN A 64 -0.68 -1.33 -10.30
N VAL A 65 -0.04 -0.19 -10.51
CA VAL A 65 0.41 0.68 -9.42
C VAL A 65 -0.73 1.66 -9.14
N VAL A 66 -1.20 1.70 -7.90
CA VAL A 66 -2.32 2.54 -7.46
C VAL A 66 -1.90 3.40 -6.28
N ILE A 67 -2.59 4.52 -6.10
CA ILE A 67 -2.40 5.41 -4.95
C ILE A 67 -3.73 5.48 -4.21
N ASP A 68 -3.79 4.95 -2.99
CA ASP A 68 -4.97 5.07 -2.14
C ASP A 68 -4.87 6.39 -1.35
N GLY A 69 -5.97 7.14 -1.24
CA GLY A 69 -6.03 8.39 -0.48
C GLY A 69 -7.41 8.68 0.11
N PRO A 70 -7.61 9.84 0.76
CA PRO A 70 -8.87 10.18 1.46
C PRO A 70 -10.10 10.19 0.55
N GLY A 71 -9.94 10.59 -0.72
CA GLY A 71 -11.00 10.58 -1.74
C GLY A 71 -11.24 9.21 -2.40
N GLY A 72 -10.56 8.17 -1.93
CA GLY A 72 -10.51 6.87 -2.59
C GLY A 72 -9.23 6.67 -3.38
N GLN A 73 -9.27 5.70 -4.30
CA GLN A 73 -8.12 5.34 -5.12
C GLN A 73 -7.93 6.30 -6.29
N VAL A 74 -6.71 6.78 -6.46
CA VAL A 74 -6.22 7.53 -7.61
C VAL A 74 -5.44 6.60 -8.53
N GLY A 75 -5.79 6.61 -9.81
CA GLY A 75 -5.14 5.75 -10.81
C GLY A 75 -5.81 4.37 -10.98
N PRO A 76 -5.24 3.52 -11.84
CA PRO A 76 -3.82 3.16 -11.86
C PRO A 76 -2.88 4.18 -12.51
N VAL A 77 -1.72 4.39 -11.90
CA VAL A 77 -0.64 5.28 -12.38
C VAL A 77 0.45 4.52 -13.16
N GLY A 78 0.37 3.20 -13.18
CA GLY A 78 1.16 2.30 -14.04
C GLY A 78 0.40 1.01 -14.26
N ILE A 79 0.46 0.46 -15.46
CA ILE A 79 -0.17 -0.82 -15.81
C ILE A 79 0.84 -1.63 -16.62
N GLU A 80 1.18 -2.82 -16.12
CA GLU A 80 2.13 -3.72 -16.76
C GLU A 80 1.52 -5.12 -16.90
N PRO A 81 1.92 -5.92 -17.91
CA PRO A 81 1.48 -7.30 -18.01
C PRO A 81 1.99 -8.11 -16.81
N ALA A 82 1.25 -9.16 -16.40
CA ALA A 82 1.63 -10.01 -15.26
C ALA A 82 2.77 -11.01 -15.59
N THR A 83 3.87 -10.49 -16.12
CA THR A 83 5.12 -11.21 -16.40
C THR A 83 6.21 -10.82 -15.39
N ALA A 84 7.37 -11.49 -15.45
CA ALA A 84 8.52 -11.12 -14.61
C ALA A 84 9.03 -9.71 -14.94
N ASP A 85 9.15 -9.37 -16.23
CA ASP A 85 9.58 -8.04 -16.67
C ASP A 85 8.54 -6.97 -16.30
N GLY A 86 7.25 -7.26 -16.47
CA GLY A 86 6.19 -6.33 -16.07
C GLY A 86 6.13 -6.09 -14.55
N MET A 87 6.43 -7.11 -13.73
CA MET A 87 6.60 -6.92 -12.28
C MET A 87 7.76 -5.97 -11.98
N PHE A 88 8.88 -6.14 -12.68
CA PHE A 88 10.07 -5.32 -12.48
C PHE A 88 9.85 -3.86 -12.90
N ASP A 89 9.15 -3.62 -14.01
CA ASP A 89 8.80 -2.28 -14.44
C ASP A 89 7.73 -1.64 -13.54
N ALA A 90 6.72 -2.40 -13.11
CA ALA A 90 5.75 -1.94 -12.11
C ALA A 90 6.44 -1.57 -10.79
N ASP A 91 7.48 -2.30 -10.39
CA ASP A 91 8.29 -1.97 -9.21
C ASP A 91 9.02 -0.65 -9.34
N ARG A 92 9.62 -0.38 -10.50
CA ARG A 92 10.26 0.92 -10.76
C ARG A 92 9.25 2.06 -10.71
N ILE A 93 8.07 1.86 -11.30
CA ILE A 93 7.00 2.86 -11.29
C ILE A 93 6.54 3.12 -9.84
N GLY A 94 6.26 2.06 -9.07
CA GLY A 94 5.84 2.19 -7.67
C GLY A 94 6.87 2.93 -6.80
N MET A 95 8.15 2.61 -6.97
CA MET A 95 9.24 3.30 -6.29
C MET A 95 9.39 4.76 -6.74
N ALA A 96 9.25 5.07 -8.03
CA ALA A 96 9.31 6.43 -8.53
C ALA A 96 8.15 7.30 -7.99
N VAL A 97 6.94 6.74 -7.94
CA VAL A 97 5.76 7.42 -7.42
C VAL A 97 5.91 7.73 -5.93
N ILE A 98 6.32 6.76 -5.10
CA ILE A 98 6.48 7.01 -3.65
C ILE A 98 7.55 8.08 -3.38
N ARG A 99 8.69 8.05 -4.09
CA ARG A 99 9.72 9.08 -3.97
C ARG A 99 9.23 10.46 -4.44
N THR A 100 8.38 10.50 -5.46
CA THR A 100 7.77 11.74 -5.92
C THR A 100 6.83 12.31 -4.87
N LEU A 101 6.01 11.48 -4.23
CA LEU A 101 5.12 11.93 -3.14
C LEU A 101 5.93 12.46 -1.95
N GLU A 102 7.02 11.81 -1.57
CA GLU A 102 7.94 12.30 -0.53
C GLU A 102 8.51 13.68 -0.89
N LEU A 103 8.95 13.86 -2.15
CA LEU A 103 9.48 15.13 -2.63
C LEU A 103 8.44 16.25 -2.65
N VAL A 104 7.18 15.94 -2.96
CA VAL A 104 6.09 16.93 -2.96
C VAL A 104 5.69 17.28 -1.53
N ALA A 105 5.58 16.30 -0.65
CA ALA A 105 5.22 16.52 0.76
C ALA A 105 6.30 17.28 1.54
N GLY A 106 7.58 17.17 1.16
CA GLY A 106 8.69 17.89 1.76
C GLY A 106 8.87 19.33 1.27
N ARG A 107 8.04 19.82 0.34
CA ARG A 107 8.13 21.20 -0.14
C ARG A 107 7.44 22.15 0.85
N PRO A 108 8.05 23.29 1.21
CA PRO A 108 7.35 24.34 1.94
C PRO A 108 6.14 24.82 1.10
N GLU A 109 5.04 25.18 1.76
CA GLU A 109 3.69 25.40 1.19
C GLU A 109 3.54 26.58 0.19
N ASP A 110 4.58 26.94 -0.56
CA ASP A 110 4.63 28.13 -1.43
C ASP A 110 4.22 27.86 -2.90
N PHE A 111 3.45 26.82 -3.18
CA PHE A 111 2.85 26.63 -4.51
C PHE A 111 1.33 26.78 -4.46
N ASP A 112 0.91 28.01 -4.17
CA ASP A 112 -0.42 28.50 -4.53
C ASP A 112 -0.39 28.83 -6.03
N VAL A 113 -0.83 27.90 -6.87
CA VAL A 113 -1.01 28.15 -8.30
C VAL A 113 -2.39 28.79 -8.46
N ALA A 114 -2.40 30.12 -8.37
CA ALA A 114 -3.52 30.98 -8.76
C ALA A 114 -3.87 30.85 -10.26
#